data_AF-A0A812UYE5-F1
#
_entry.id   AF-A0A812UYE5-F1
#
_cell.length_a   1.000
_cell.length_b   1.000
_cell.length_c   1.000
_cell.angle_alpha   90.00
_cell.angle_beta   90.00
_cell.angle_gamma   90.00
#
_symmetry.space_group_name_H-M   'P 1'
#
loop_
_entity.id
_entity.type
_entity.pdbx_description
1 polymer ?
#
loop_
_entity_poly.entity_id
_entity_poly.type
_entity_poly.pdbx_seq_one_letter_code
_entity_poly.pdbx_strand_id
1 'polypeptide(L)'
;MVLKTGGQKEYKALRDVQAKAETNIEKKHVYVTIGQTAEMSLKKDVLEWVVSGDIKIQDFFYPLGSVASSSKEAAAMTWEFYKANFEKIWNMCKTASPSLMDAMITFSARSFCTSEAAAEVE
;
A
#
# COMPACT_ATOMS: atom_id res chain seq x y z
N MET A 1 -7.34 0.03 -16.26
CA MET A 1 -7.01 1.04 -15.23
C MET A 1 -6.05 2.04 -15.84
N VAL A 2 -6.36 3.33 -15.77
CA VAL A 2 -5.62 4.43 -16.45
C VAL A 2 -4.14 4.51 -16.00
N LEU A 3 -3.83 4.11 -14.77
CA LEU A 3 -2.46 4.12 -14.24
C LEU A 3 -1.53 3.04 -14.78
N LYS A 4 -2.05 1.95 -15.36
CA LYS A 4 -1.19 0.93 -15.97
C LYS A 4 -0.47 1.45 -17.22
N THR A 5 -0.94 2.56 -17.79
CA THR A 5 -0.36 3.28 -18.93
C THR A 5 0.03 4.72 -18.56
N GLY A 6 -0.17 5.12 -17.30
CA GLY A 6 0.08 6.47 -16.80
C GLY A 6 1.37 6.54 -15.99
N GLY A 7 2.02 7.70 -16.02
CA GLY A 7 3.31 7.93 -15.35
C GLY A 7 3.18 8.91 -14.17
N GLN A 8 4.23 9.71 -13.96
CA GLN A 8 4.32 10.71 -12.90
C GLN A 8 3.13 11.69 -12.87
N LYS A 9 2.59 12.05 -14.03
CA LYS A 9 1.50 13.02 -14.15
C LYS A 9 0.20 12.49 -13.56
N GLU A 10 -0.18 11.27 -13.93
CA GLU A 10 -1.39 10.61 -13.43
C GLU A 10 -1.25 10.28 -11.94
N TYR A 11 -0.04 9.89 -11.50
CA TYR A 11 0.27 9.70 -10.10
C TYR A 11 0.03 10.97 -9.27
N LYS A 12 0.59 12.10 -9.71
CA LYS A 12 0.41 13.39 -9.03
C LYS A 12 -1.06 13.82 -9.02
N ALA A 13 -1.77 13.64 -10.14
CA ALA A 13 -3.18 13.96 -10.20
C ALA A 13 -4.01 13.17 -9.17
N LEU A 14 -3.70 11.90 -8.93
CA LEU A 14 -4.39 11.10 -7.90
C LEU A 14 -4.06 11.55 -6.48
N ARG A 15 -2.80 11.95 -6.21
CA ARG A 15 -2.43 12.56 -4.92
C ARG A 15 -3.21 13.87 -4.68
N ASP A 16 -3.36 14.69 -5.71
CA ASP A 16 -4.14 15.93 -5.64
C ASP A 16 -5.65 15.65 -5.44
N VAL A 17 -6.19 14.60 -6.09
CA VAL A 17 -7.58 14.17 -5.89
C VAL A 17 -7.79 13.70 -4.46
N GLN A 18 -6.88 12.91 -3.89
CA GLN A 18 -7.00 12.45 -2.51
C GLN A 18 -6.97 13.61 -1.51
N ALA A 19 -6.13 14.62 -1.75
CA ALA A 19 -6.03 15.80 -0.90
C ALA A 19 -7.31 16.66 -0.95
N LYS A 20 -7.97 16.73 -2.11
CA LYS A 20 -9.19 17.52 -2.33
C LYS A 20 -10.49 16.75 -2.06
N ALA A 21 -10.44 15.42 -1.99
CA ALA A 21 -11.61 14.59 -1.79
C ALA A 21 -12.29 14.90 -0.45
N GLU A 22 -13.59 15.19 -0.52
CA GLU A 22 -14.41 15.47 0.66
C GLU A 22 -14.94 14.17 1.28
N THR A 23 -15.16 13.15 0.43
CA THR A 23 -15.75 11.88 0.86
C THR A 23 -14.71 10.80 1.12
N ASN A 24 -14.99 9.91 2.08
CA ASN A 24 -14.14 8.74 2.32
C ASN A 24 -14.17 7.76 1.12
N ILE A 25 -15.24 7.76 0.32
CA ILE A 25 -15.39 6.89 -0.86
C ILE A 25 -14.38 7.27 -1.95
N GLU A 26 -14.28 8.57 -2.26
CA GLU A 26 -13.31 9.07 -3.25
C GLU A 26 -11.87 8.80 -2.83
N LYS A 27 -11.55 9.01 -1.54
CA LYS A 27 -10.22 8.66 -0.98
C LYS A 27 -9.91 7.19 -1.15
N LYS A 28 -10.88 6.33 -0.83
CA LYS A 28 -10.73 4.88 -1.00
C LYS A 28 -10.47 4.48 -2.45
N HIS A 29 -11.15 5.11 -3.42
CA HIS A 29 -10.90 4.88 -4.84
C HIS A 29 -9.46 5.24 -5.25
N VAL A 30 -8.92 6.35 -4.72
CA VAL A 30 -7.50 6.68 -4.93
C VAL A 30 -6.62 5.61 -4.30
N TYR A 31 -6.84 5.26 -3.04
CA TYR A 31 -5.99 4.31 -2.32
C TYR A 31 -5.91 2.94 -2.99
N VAL A 32 -7.03 2.39 -3.49
CA VAL A 32 -7.01 1.07 -4.12
C VAL A 32 -6.43 1.07 -5.54
N THR A 33 -6.25 2.25 -6.15
CA THR A 33 -5.72 2.37 -7.53
C THR A 33 -4.29 2.88 -7.60
N ILE A 34 -3.84 3.71 -6.66
CA ILE A 34 -2.58 4.46 -6.76
C ILE A 34 -1.32 3.58 -6.88
N GLY A 35 -1.34 2.37 -6.33
CA GLY A 35 -0.23 1.41 -6.43
C GLY A 35 -0.12 0.69 -7.78
N GLN A 36 -1.10 0.88 -8.69
CA GLN A 36 -1.16 0.24 -10.01
C GLN A 36 -0.35 0.98 -11.09
N THR A 37 0.43 1.98 -10.71
CA THR A 37 1.41 2.66 -11.58
C THR A 37 2.43 1.67 -12.16
N ALA A 38 2.91 1.93 -13.38
CA ALA A 38 3.93 1.08 -14.02
C ALA A 38 5.32 1.25 -13.40
N GLU A 39 5.63 2.44 -12.87
CA GLU A 39 6.95 2.80 -12.37
C GLU A 39 7.19 2.30 -10.94
N MET A 40 8.24 1.49 -10.74
CA MET A 40 8.59 0.95 -9.42
C MET A 40 9.00 2.04 -8.42
N SER A 41 9.58 3.15 -8.88
CA SER A 41 9.92 4.30 -8.04
C SER A 41 8.68 4.93 -7.40
N LEU A 42 7.59 5.03 -8.16
CA LEU A 42 6.32 5.57 -7.68
C LEU A 42 5.62 4.61 -6.71
N LYS A 43 5.74 3.30 -6.94
CA LYS A 43 5.27 2.29 -5.96
C LYS A 43 5.99 2.43 -4.63
N LYS A 44 7.30 2.67 -4.65
CA LYS A 44 8.09 2.92 -3.43
C LYS A 44 7.61 4.19 -2.70
N ASP A 45 7.35 5.28 -3.43
CA ASP A 45 6.79 6.51 -2.86
C ASP A 45 5.41 6.27 -2.21
N VAL A 46 4.56 5.42 -2.82
CA VAL A 46 3.28 5.01 -2.19
C VAL A 46 3.52 4.27 -0.88
N LEU A 47 4.49 3.35 -0.82
CA LEU A 47 4.80 2.61 0.42
C LEU A 47 5.34 3.54 1.51
N GLU A 48 6.21 4.49 1.16
CA GLU A 48 6.70 5.51 2.09
C GLU A 48 5.55 6.40 2.61
N TRP A 49 4.59 6.73 1.74
CA TRP A 49 3.39 7.47 2.13
C TRP A 49 2.50 6.70 3.12
N VAL A 50 2.38 5.37 2.99
CA VAL A 50 1.59 4.53 3.92
C VAL A 50 2.01 4.70 5.37
N VAL A 51 3.32 4.85 5.63
CA VAL A 51 3.88 4.96 6.99
C VAL A 51 4.19 6.40 7.41
N SER A 52 3.84 7.39 6.60
CA SER A 52 4.09 8.81 6.87
C SER A 52 3.21 9.40 7.98
N GLY A 53 2.03 8.82 8.21
CA GLY A 53 0.99 9.36 9.09
C GLY A 53 -0.04 10.26 8.38
N ASP A 54 0.13 10.56 7.08
CA ASP A 54 -0.79 11.40 6.31
C ASP A 54 -2.13 10.71 5.98
N ILE A 55 -2.15 9.38 6.01
CA ILE A 55 -3.35 8.58 5.76
C ILE A 55 -3.99 8.21 7.09
N LYS A 56 -5.32 8.32 7.16
CA LYS A 56 -6.08 7.86 8.33
C LYS A 56 -5.73 6.40 8.65
N ILE A 57 -5.52 6.10 9.93
CA ILE A 57 -5.07 4.79 10.39
C ILE A 57 -6.00 3.63 9.97
N GLN A 58 -7.28 3.91 9.76
CA GLN A 58 -8.28 2.94 9.29
C GLN A 58 -8.18 2.61 7.78
N ASP A 59 -7.40 3.37 7.00
CA ASP A 59 -7.35 3.28 5.54
C ASP A 59 -5.93 3.03 4.99
N PHE A 60 -4.89 3.16 5.81
CA PHE A 60 -3.49 3.13 5.37
C PHE A 60 -3.03 1.80 4.74
N PHE A 61 -3.75 0.70 4.99
CA PHE A 61 -3.45 -0.59 4.35
C PHE A 61 -3.94 -0.68 2.90
N TYR A 62 -4.88 0.17 2.46
CA TYR A 62 -5.41 0.11 1.08
C TYR A 62 -4.37 0.47 0.02
N PRO A 63 -3.57 1.56 0.14
CA PRO A 63 -2.51 1.85 -0.82
C PRO A 63 -1.41 0.80 -0.84
N LEU A 64 -1.06 0.22 0.32
CA LEU A 64 -0.12 -0.88 0.41
C LEU A 64 -0.62 -2.10 -0.39
N GLY A 65 -1.88 -2.50 -0.17
CA GLY A 65 -2.51 -3.58 -0.92
C GLY A 65 -2.61 -3.29 -2.43
N SER A 66 -2.80 -2.03 -2.82
CA SER A 66 -2.78 -1.60 -4.22
C SER A 66 -1.40 -1.83 -4.86
N VAL A 67 -0.32 -1.57 -4.14
CA VAL A 67 1.06 -1.84 -4.61
C VAL A 67 1.32 -3.33 -4.68
N ALA A 68 1.04 -4.08 -3.62
CA ALA A 68 1.31 -5.52 -3.54
C ALA A 68 0.61 -6.31 -4.66
N SER A 69 -0.62 -5.93 -5.01
CA SER A 69 -1.40 -6.59 -6.06
C SER A 69 -1.05 -6.16 -7.49
N SER A 70 -0.15 -5.18 -7.68
CA SER A 70 0.14 -4.61 -9.00
C SER A 70 1.02 -5.50 -9.89
N SER A 71 1.94 -6.28 -9.30
CA SER A 71 2.92 -7.14 -10.00
C SER A 71 3.67 -8.01 -8.97
N LYS A 72 4.30 -9.11 -9.39
CA LYS A 72 5.08 -9.99 -8.48
C LYS A 72 6.25 -9.25 -7.83
N GLU A 73 6.94 -8.43 -8.60
CA GLU A 73 8.09 -7.63 -8.14
C GLU A 73 7.66 -6.61 -7.08
N ALA A 74 6.47 -6.01 -7.25
CA ALA A 74 5.88 -5.11 -6.27
C ALA A 74 5.39 -5.83 -5.01
N ALA A 75 4.90 -7.07 -5.12
CA ALA A 75 4.55 -7.90 -3.97
C ALA A 75 5.81 -8.16 -3.11
N ALA A 76 6.90 -8.60 -3.73
CA ALA A 76 8.18 -8.81 -3.05
C ALA A 76 8.70 -7.52 -2.39
N MET A 77 8.69 -6.39 -3.13
CA MET A 77 9.08 -5.09 -2.56
C MET A 77 8.20 -4.69 -1.37
N THR A 78 6.89 -4.96 -1.43
CA THR A 78 5.96 -4.62 -0.34
C THR A 78 6.24 -5.47 0.90
N TRP A 79 6.55 -6.75 0.73
CA TRP A 79 6.94 -7.63 1.83
C TRP A 79 8.23 -7.16 2.50
N GLU A 80 9.27 -6.87 1.72
CA GLU A 80 10.53 -6.32 2.26
C GLU A 80 10.31 -4.98 2.96
N PHE A 81 9.47 -4.11 2.39
CA PHE A 81 9.11 -2.84 3.00
C PHE A 81 8.38 -3.02 4.34
N TYR A 82 7.44 -3.97 4.40
CA TYR A 82 6.71 -4.31 5.62
C TYR A 82 7.67 -4.78 6.71
N LYS A 83 8.58 -5.72 6.40
CA LYS A 83 9.61 -6.21 7.33
C LYS A 83 10.50 -5.05 7.83
N ALA A 84 10.99 -4.22 6.92
CA ALA A 84 11.88 -3.10 7.23
C ALA A 84 11.21 -1.99 8.08
N ASN A 85 9.88 -1.84 7.99
CA ASN A 85 9.13 -0.83 8.73
C ASN A 85 8.20 -1.42 9.80
N PHE A 86 8.41 -2.69 10.17
CA PHE A 86 7.53 -3.41 11.09
C PHE A 86 7.29 -2.66 12.39
N GLU A 87 8.35 -2.12 13.01
CA GLU A 87 8.23 -1.38 14.26
C GLU A 87 7.35 -0.13 14.14
N LYS A 88 7.47 0.60 13.02
CA LYS A 88 6.63 1.78 12.75
C LYS A 88 5.16 1.37 12.58
N ILE A 89 4.92 0.35 11.78
CA ILE A 89 3.57 -0.19 11.53
C ILE A 89 2.96 -0.72 12.83
N TRP A 90 3.73 -1.47 13.62
CA TRP A 90 3.33 -1.93 14.95
C TRP A 90 2.95 -0.76 15.87
N ASN A 91 3.78 0.28 15.92
CA ASN A 91 3.52 1.47 16.74
C ASN A 91 2.25 2.23 16.29
N MET A 92 1.96 2.25 14.99
CA MET A 92 0.72 2.81 14.45
C MET A 92 -0.50 1.95 14.85
N CYS A 93 -0.42 0.63 14.70
CA CYS A 93 -1.54 -0.29 14.94
C CYS A 93 -1.84 -0.53 16.42
N LYS A 94 -0.82 -0.58 17.29
CA LYS A 94 -0.98 -0.95 18.71
C LYS A 94 -1.91 -0.02 19.50
N THR A 95 -2.08 1.22 19.02
CA THR A 95 -2.94 2.23 19.66
C THR A 95 -4.36 2.28 19.09
N ALA A 96 -4.62 1.58 17.97
CA ALA A 96 -5.86 1.68 17.22
C ALA A 96 -6.70 0.39 17.30
N SER A 97 -6.27 -0.69 16.64
CA SER A 97 -6.99 -1.97 16.64
C SER A 97 -6.11 -3.13 16.15
N PRO A 98 -6.17 -4.31 16.78
CA PRO A 98 -5.48 -5.51 16.30
C PRO A 98 -5.85 -5.93 14.87
N SER A 99 -7.09 -5.66 14.42
CA SER A 99 -7.53 -6.03 13.06
C SER A 99 -6.82 -5.25 11.96
N LEU A 100 -6.27 -4.07 12.28
CA LEU A 100 -5.47 -3.29 11.33
C LEU A 100 -4.12 -3.95 11.07
N MET A 101 -3.55 -4.62 12.09
CA MET A 101 -2.32 -5.38 11.91
C MET A 101 -2.56 -6.62 11.05
N ASP A 102 -3.66 -7.34 11.30
CA ASP A 102 -4.10 -8.47 10.47
C ASP A 102 -4.30 -8.07 9.00
N ALA A 103 -4.93 -6.92 8.77
CA ALA A 103 -5.07 -6.37 7.42
C ALA A 103 -3.71 -6.06 6.79
N MET A 104 -2.78 -5.43 7.51
CA MET A 104 -1.44 -5.11 6.98
C MET A 104 -0.65 -6.36 6.59
N ILE A 105 -0.68 -7.41 7.41
CA ILE A 105 -0.05 -8.70 7.11
C ILE A 105 -0.72 -9.34 5.89
N THR A 106 -2.05 -9.37 5.87
CA THR A 106 -2.81 -9.96 4.77
C THR A 106 -2.51 -9.25 3.45
N PHE A 107 -2.54 -7.92 3.42
CA PHE A 107 -2.30 -7.16 2.19
C PHE A 107 -0.85 -7.16 1.73
N SER A 108 0.13 -7.32 2.63
CA SER A 108 1.54 -7.45 2.27
C SER A 108 1.89 -8.86 1.76
N ALA A 109 1.32 -9.92 2.36
CA ALA A 109 1.66 -11.30 2.05
C ALA A 109 0.74 -11.97 1.01
N ARG A 110 -0.49 -11.50 0.78
CA ARG A 110 -1.49 -12.19 -0.08
C ARG A 110 -1.04 -12.40 -1.52
N SER A 111 -0.22 -11.52 -2.07
CA SER A 111 0.26 -11.64 -3.46
C SER A 111 1.62 -12.37 -3.56
N PHE A 112 2.16 -12.81 -2.42
CA PHE A 112 3.43 -13.52 -2.27
C PHE A 112 3.20 -15.04 -2.39
N CYS A 113 2.56 -15.48 -3.49
CA CYS A 113 2.26 -16.89 -3.75
C CYS A 113 3.35 -17.54 -4.64
N THR A 114 4.56 -17.69 -4.12
CA THR A 114 5.54 -18.65 -4.66
C THR A 114 5.84 -19.72 -3.61
N SER A 115 6.25 -20.92 -4.03
CA SER A 115 6.52 -22.02 -3.10
C SER A 115 7.62 -21.69 -2.09
N GLU A 116 8.52 -20.75 -2.40
CA GLU A 116 9.55 -20.26 -1.46
C GLU A 116 8.99 -19.32 -0.38
N ALA A 117 7.91 -18.59 -0.67
CA ALA A 117 7.30 -17.61 0.25
C ALA A 117 6.59 -18.25 1.45
N ALA A 118 6.10 -19.49 1.29
CA ALA A 118 5.38 -20.20 2.35
C ALA A 118 6.25 -20.47 3.57
N ALA A 119 7.56 -20.68 3.39
CA ALA A 119 8.51 -20.97 4.47
C ALA A 119 8.92 -19.74 5.30
N GLU A 120 8.68 -18.51 4.81
CA GLU A 120 9.00 -17.28 5.57
C GLU A 120 7.88 -16.81 6.50
N VAL A 121 6.66 -17.35 6.35
CA VAL A 121 5.47 -16.95 7.12
C VAL A 121 5.19 -17.91 8.28
N GLU A 122 5.72 -19.14 8.25
CA GLU A 122 5.64 -20.16 9.31
C GLU A 122 6.54 -19.84 10.51
#